data_AF-A0A382FCN4-F1
#
_entry.id   AF-A0A382FCN4-F1
#
_cell.length_a   1.000
_cell.length_b   1.000
_cell.length_c   1.000
_cell.angle_alpha   90.00
_cell.angle_beta   90.00
_cell.angle_gamma   90.00
#
_symmetry.space_group_name_H-M   'P 1'
#
loop_
_entity.id
_entity.type
_entity.pdbx_description
1 polymer ?
#
loop_
_entity_poly.entity_id
_entity_poly.type
_entity_poly.pdbx_seq_one_letter_code
_entity_poly.pdbx_strand_id
1 'polypeptide(L)'
;MNVFKFKESDRNATSNGSPVDQERATMVGSPLFQSLSEDLQEQSFLNPHLWTYLEGLDPETIGIPEFVPRLSKNLRSDSSNNFIYPVANRVFIHLYSSDGEARDHYIAIEPASSVMKSGLMAEVDKRLIDYVGDLQAIVGEEREKRESVLTEILDKICVTNGNKGNRSALQVTPHELDELRYLMIRDKEGMGTIQPLVSDPYIEDVSCSGVGSVF
;
A
#
# COMPACT_ATOMS: atom_id res chain seq x y z
N MET A 1 -14.13 17.66 14.59
CA MET A 1 -14.50 18.66 13.55
C MET A 1 -14.65 17.86 12.27
N ASN A 2 -15.88 17.77 11.76
CA ASN A 2 -16.26 16.81 10.72
C ASN A 2 -16.04 17.43 9.34
N VAL A 3 -15.13 16.86 8.57
CA VAL A 3 -14.85 17.11 7.15
C VAL A 3 -14.79 15.68 6.62
N PHE A 4 -15.80 15.10 5.96
CA PHE A 4 -16.46 15.56 4.75
C PHE A 4 -17.89 14.99 4.70
N LYS A 5 -18.89 15.81 4.37
CA LYS A 5 -20.22 15.32 3.95
C LYS A 5 -20.30 15.44 2.44
N PHE A 6 -20.46 14.32 1.73
CA PHE A 6 -20.66 14.34 0.28
C PHE A 6 -22.14 14.54 -0.08
N LYS A 7 -22.37 15.29 -1.16
CA LYS A 7 -23.69 15.71 -1.66
C LYS A 7 -24.10 14.79 -2.81
N GLU A 8 -25.31 14.26 -2.72
CA GLU A 8 -25.92 13.21 -3.55
C GLU A 8 -26.27 13.63 -5.01
N SER A 9 -25.31 14.16 -5.79
CA SER A 9 -25.63 14.89 -7.04
C SER A 9 -25.04 14.38 -8.35
N ASP A 10 -24.28 13.28 -8.40
CA ASP A 10 -23.70 12.76 -9.66
C ASP A 10 -24.34 11.46 -10.14
N ARG A 11 -25.68 11.40 -10.10
CA ARG A 11 -26.46 10.38 -10.81
C ARG A 11 -26.79 10.88 -12.21
N ASN A 12 -25.85 10.78 -13.15
CA ASN A 12 -26.08 10.42 -14.56
C ASN A 12 -24.87 10.80 -15.43
N ALA A 13 -24.14 9.79 -15.93
CA ALA A 13 -23.86 9.65 -17.37
C ALA A 13 -23.06 8.37 -17.68
N THR A 14 -23.63 7.57 -18.60
CA THR A 14 -22.97 6.65 -19.54
C THR A 14 -22.24 5.39 -19.03
N SER A 15 -22.85 4.27 -19.40
CA SER A 15 -22.45 2.88 -19.25
C SER A 15 -21.25 2.50 -20.14
N ASN A 16 -20.07 2.46 -19.52
CA ASN A 16 -19.03 1.43 -19.65
C ASN A 16 -17.99 1.79 -18.59
N GLY A 17 -18.23 1.32 -17.35
CA GLY A 17 -17.36 1.62 -16.21
C GLY A 17 -15.95 1.15 -16.46
N SER A 18 -14.96 1.93 -16.01
CA SER A 18 -13.57 1.46 -16.04
C SER A 18 -13.43 0.17 -15.22
N PRO A 19 -12.40 -0.67 -15.46
CA PRO A 19 -12.18 -1.89 -14.65
C PRO A 19 -12.18 -1.62 -13.14
N VAL A 20 -11.68 -0.44 -12.74
CA VAL A 20 -11.66 0.03 -11.34
C VAL A 20 -13.07 0.30 -10.81
N ASP A 21 -13.97 0.85 -11.62
CA ASP A 21 -15.36 1.11 -11.21
C ASP A 21 -16.14 -0.20 -11.01
N GLN A 22 -15.84 -1.21 -11.84
CA GLN A 22 -16.44 -2.53 -11.72
C GLN A 22 -15.93 -3.29 -10.50
N GLU A 23 -14.64 -3.18 -10.20
CA GLU A 23 -14.03 -3.74 -8.99
C GLU A 23 -14.60 -3.09 -7.73
N ARG A 24 -14.73 -1.76 -7.71
CA ARG A 24 -15.37 -1.02 -6.61
C ARG A 24 -16.85 -1.38 -6.45
N ALA A 25 -17.59 -1.56 -7.54
CA ALA A 25 -18.99 -2.00 -7.45
C ALA A 25 -19.10 -3.42 -6.85
N THR A 26 -18.15 -4.30 -7.17
CA THR A 26 -18.08 -5.66 -6.63
C THR A 26 -17.75 -5.63 -5.14
N MET A 27 -16.80 -4.80 -4.73
CA MET A 27 -16.44 -4.56 -3.31
C MET A 27 -17.66 -4.14 -2.49
N VAL A 28 -18.38 -3.09 -2.91
CA VAL A 28 -19.54 -2.56 -2.16
C VAL A 28 -20.69 -3.57 -2.05
N GLY A 29 -20.80 -4.47 -3.03
CA GLY A 29 -21.78 -5.57 -3.01
C GLY A 29 -21.41 -6.76 -2.12
N SER A 30 -20.16 -6.84 -1.63
CA SER A 30 -19.67 -7.97 -0.83
C SER A 30 -20.29 -8.00 0.57
N PRO A 31 -20.76 -9.17 1.06
CA PRO A 31 -21.23 -9.31 2.44
C PRO A 31 -20.16 -8.97 3.47
N LEU A 32 -18.88 -9.26 3.16
CA LEU A 32 -17.77 -8.89 4.02
C LEU A 32 -17.68 -7.37 4.15
N PHE A 33 -17.70 -6.64 3.03
CA PHE A 33 -17.64 -5.18 3.02
C PHE A 33 -18.76 -4.56 3.86
N GLN A 34 -19.98 -5.08 3.71
CA GLN A 34 -21.15 -4.60 4.46
C GLN A 34 -21.08 -4.88 5.97
N SER A 35 -20.28 -5.88 6.38
CA SER A 35 -20.06 -6.21 7.80
C SER A 35 -18.97 -5.36 8.47
N LEU A 36 -18.14 -4.65 7.69
CA LEU A 36 -17.09 -3.78 8.23
C LEU A 36 -17.70 -2.53 8.87
N SER A 37 -16.99 -1.92 9.84
CA SER A 37 -17.32 -0.60 10.37
C SER A 37 -17.31 0.47 9.28
N GLU A 38 -18.09 1.56 9.43
CA GLU A 38 -18.17 2.65 8.45
C GLU A 38 -16.78 3.21 8.07
N ASP A 39 -15.91 3.44 9.05
CA ASP A 39 -14.55 3.96 8.81
C ASP A 39 -13.71 2.98 7.97
N LEU A 40 -13.81 1.67 8.26
CA LEU A 40 -13.08 0.65 7.51
C LEU A 40 -13.63 0.45 6.09
N GLN A 41 -14.93 0.62 5.89
CA GLN A 41 -15.54 0.67 4.55
C GLN A 41 -14.99 1.84 3.75
N GLU A 42 -14.94 3.04 4.34
CA GLU A 42 -14.38 4.24 3.70
C GLU A 42 -12.91 4.03 3.33
N GLN A 43 -12.09 3.55 4.27
CA GLN A 43 -10.68 3.30 4.00
C GLN A 43 -10.45 2.24 2.93
N SER A 44 -11.22 1.15 2.94
CA SER A 44 -11.13 0.07 1.94
C SER A 44 -11.51 0.58 0.54
N PHE A 45 -12.52 1.45 0.45
CA PHE A 45 -12.93 2.06 -0.81
C PHE A 45 -11.88 3.01 -1.39
N LEU A 46 -11.22 3.79 -0.53
CA LEU A 46 -10.15 4.71 -0.91
C LEU A 46 -8.83 3.99 -1.22
N ASN A 47 -8.59 2.83 -0.60
CA ASN A 47 -7.34 2.08 -0.64
C ASN A 47 -7.60 0.63 -1.06
N PRO A 48 -7.64 0.32 -2.37
CA PRO A 48 -7.98 -1.02 -2.86
C PRO A 48 -7.08 -2.14 -2.31
N HIS A 49 -5.81 -1.87 -2.03
CA HIS A 49 -4.90 -2.84 -1.42
C HIS A 49 -5.30 -3.25 -0.01
N LEU A 50 -5.94 -2.35 0.76
CA LEU A 50 -6.51 -2.69 2.06
C LEU A 50 -7.68 -3.66 1.91
N TRP A 51 -8.54 -3.42 0.92
CA TRP A 51 -9.64 -4.35 0.60
C TRP A 51 -9.12 -5.73 0.19
N THR A 52 -8.17 -5.78 -0.75
CA THR A 52 -7.53 -7.05 -1.18
C THR A 52 -6.92 -7.82 -0.01
N TYR A 53 -6.35 -7.10 0.97
CA TYR A 53 -5.83 -7.71 2.18
C TYR A 53 -6.95 -8.32 3.04
N LEU A 54 -8.01 -7.55 3.31
CA LEU A 54 -9.16 -8.00 4.11
C LEU A 54 -9.87 -9.20 3.50
N GLU A 55 -10.04 -9.24 2.18
CA GLU A 55 -10.61 -10.41 1.48
C GLU A 55 -9.74 -11.67 1.61
N GLY A 56 -8.44 -11.49 1.83
CA GLY A 56 -7.49 -12.59 2.01
C GLY A 56 -7.39 -13.10 3.45
N LEU A 57 -8.05 -12.44 4.42
CA LEU A 57 -8.03 -12.88 5.82
C LEU A 57 -8.89 -14.13 6.01
N ASP A 58 -8.42 -15.03 6.88
CA ASP A 58 -9.20 -16.18 7.30
C ASP A 58 -10.18 -15.77 8.42
N PRO A 59 -11.51 -15.80 8.16
CA PRO A 59 -12.50 -15.36 9.12
C PRO A 59 -12.62 -16.28 10.34
N GLU A 60 -12.19 -17.54 10.26
CA GLU A 60 -12.28 -18.49 11.37
C GLU A 60 -11.14 -18.31 12.37
N THR A 61 -9.95 -17.96 11.88
CA THR A 61 -8.74 -17.84 12.72
C THR A 61 -8.42 -16.42 13.12
N ILE A 62 -8.57 -15.45 12.21
CA ILE A 62 -8.26 -14.04 12.45
C ILE A 62 -9.54 -13.28 12.79
N GLY A 63 -10.61 -13.51 12.03
CA GLY A 63 -11.84 -12.72 12.13
C GLY A 63 -11.70 -11.33 11.49
N ILE A 64 -12.66 -10.44 11.75
CA ILE A 64 -12.69 -9.10 11.15
C ILE A 64 -11.96 -8.11 12.08
N PRO A 65 -10.89 -7.44 11.60
CA PRO A 65 -10.16 -6.47 12.41
C PRO A 65 -10.98 -5.21 12.74
N GLU A 66 -10.79 -4.68 13.96
CA GLU A 66 -11.31 -3.37 14.33
C GLU A 66 -10.47 -2.26 13.67
N PHE A 67 -11.10 -1.26 13.06
CA PHE A 67 -10.36 -0.11 12.54
C PHE A 67 -10.14 0.93 13.63
N VAL A 68 -8.86 1.27 13.87
CA VAL A 68 -8.44 2.20 14.92
C VAL A 68 -7.68 3.35 14.26
N PRO A 69 -8.30 4.52 14.03
CA PRO A 69 -7.65 5.65 13.35
C PRO A 69 -6.39 6.18 14.06
N ARG A 70 -6.31 6.00 15.39
CA ARG A 70 -5.19 6.42 16.22
C ARG A 70 -5.06 5.49 17.41
N LEU A 71 -3.89 4.88 17.61
CA LEU A 71 -3.66 4.04 18.78
C LEU A 71 -3.68 4.90 20.04
N SER A 72 -4.44 4.46 21.03
CA SER A 72 -4.45 5.07 22.35
C SER A 72 -3.46 4.34 23.26
N LYS A 73 -2.82 5.07 24.18
CA LYS A 73 -1.91 4.47 25.18
C LYS A 73 -2.58 3.46 26.11
N ASN A 74 -3.92 3.39 26.09
CA ASN A 74 -4.73 2.52 26.92
C ASN A 74 -5.16 1.24 26.19
N LEU A 75 -4.62 0.96 25.00
CA LEU A 75 -4.82 -0.31 24.30
C LEU A 75 -4.06 -1.42 25.05
N ARG A 76 -4.57 -1.81 26.22
CA ARG A 76 -4.00 -2.82 27.09
C ARG A 76 -4.54 -4.18 26.70
N SER A 77 -3.64 -5.02 26.19
CA SER A 77 -3.24 -6.37 26.65
C SER A 77 -4.30 -7.34 27.20
N ASP A 78 -5.60 -7.12 27.02
CA ASP A 78 -6.63 -8.09 27.42
C ASP A 78 -6.87 -9.06 26.24
N SER A 79 -5.82 -9.81 25.91
CA SER A 79 -5.84 -11.17 25.30
C SER A 79 -6.37 -11.44 23.89
N SER A 80 -6.71 -10.45 23.06
CA SER A 80 -6.95 -10.69 21.62
C SER A 80 -6.85 -9.41 20.81
N ASN A 81 -5.62 -8.97 20.51
CA ASN A 81 -5.46 -7.88 19.56
C ASN A 81 -5.94 -8.36 18.19
N ASN A 82 -6.78 -7.58 17.52
CA ASN A 82 -7.11 -7.73 16.12
C ASN A 82 -7.61 -6.39 15.59
N PHE A 83 -6.67 -5.53 15.19
CA PHE A 83 -7.00 -4.19 14.74
C PHE A 83 -6.11 -3.70 13.60
N ILE A 84 -6.67 -2.83 12.78
CA ILE A 84 -5.99 -2.15 11.68
C ILE A 84 -5.93 -0.65 11.97
N TYR A 85 -4.76 -0.05 11.79
CA TYR A 85 -4.59 1.40 11.88
C TYR A 85 -3.78 1.96 10.71
N PRO A 86 -4.05 3.19 10.28
CA PRO A 86 -3.30 3.82 9.20
C PRO A 86 -1.96 4.37 9.69
N VAL A 87 -0.97 4.29 8.80
CA VAL A 87 0.36 4.92 8.90
C VAL A 87 0.51 5.88 7.70
N ALA A 88 1.72 6.35 7.40
CA ALA A 88 2.00 7.22 6.26
C ALA A 88 1.85 6.51 4.89
N ASN A 89 1.71 7.28 3.81
CA ASN A 89 1.79 6.82 2.43
C ASN A 89 0.81 5.69 2.05
N ARG A 90 -0.43 5.76 2.59
CA ARG A 90 -1.49 4.75 2.40
C ARG A 90 -1.12 3.36 2.94
N VAL A 91 -0.12 3.25 3.80
CA VAL A 91 0.21 2.01 4.51
C VAL A 91 -0.72 1.85 5.70
N PHE A 92 -1.20 0.63 5.92
CA PHE A 92 -1.94 0.25 7.12
C PHE A 92 -1.18 -0.83 7.85
N ILE A 93 -1.31 -0.89 9.17
CA ILE A 93 -0.76 -1.97 9.97
C ILE A 93 -1.91 -2.79 10.54
N HIS A 94 -1.88 -4.08 10.28
CA HIS A 94 -2.70 -5.04 10.98
C HIS A 94 -1.88 -5.63 12.13
N LEU A 95 -2.34 -5.40 13.36
CA LEU A 95 -1.79 -6.01 14.55
C LEU A 95 -2.79 -7.03 15.09
N TYR A 96 -2.38 -8.29 15.18
CA TYR A 96 -3.23 -9.30 15.82
C TYR A 96 -2.44 -10.33 16.64
N SER A 97 -3.10 -10.86 17.67
CA SER A 97 -2.57 -11.94 18.52
C SER A 97 -3.04 -13.28 17.96
N SER A 98 -2.13 -14.23 17.73
CA SER A 98 -2.49 -15.61 17.37
C SER A 98 -2.51 -16.52 18.60
N ASP A 99 -3.41 -17.50 18.62
CA ASP A 99 -3.57 -18.43 19.73
C ASP A 99 -2.26 -19.20 20.02
N GLY A 100 -1.76 -19.06 21.24
CA GLY A 100 -0.54 -19.72 21.69
C GLY A 100 0.77 -19.02 21.28
N GLU A 101 0.69 -17.89 20.56
CA GLU A 101 1.85 -17.05 20.30
C GLU A 101 2.08 -16.03 21.42
N ALA A 102 3.35 -15.84 21.78
CA ALA A 102 3.73 -14.92 22.85
C ALA A 102 3.82 -13.45 22.38
N ARG A 103 3.74 -13.21 21.07
CA ARG A 103 3.88 -11.89 20.45
C ARG A 103 2.78 -11.68 19.43
N ASP A 104 2.43 -10.42 19.23
CA ASP A 104 1.52 -10.03 18.17
C ASP A 104 2.22 -10.07 16.81
N HIS A 105 1.44 -10.40 15.80
CA HIS A 105 1.83 -10.28 14.40
C HIS A 105 1.69 -8.82 13.96
N TYR A 106 2.80 -8.25 13.49
CA TYR A 106 2.82 -6.93 12.85
C TYR A 106 2.85 -7.11 11.33
N ILE A 107 1.77 -6.76 10.64
CA ILE A 107 1.67 -6.89 9.19
C ILE A 107 1.48 -5.52 8.55
N ALA A 108 2.46 -5.10 7.76
CA ALA A 108 2.34 -3.93 6.90
C ALA A 108 1.54 -4.24 5.64
N ILE A 109 0.41 -3.57 5.49
CA ILE A 109 -0.48 -3.63 4.33
C ILE A 109 -0.10 -2.45 3.41
N GLU A 110 0.76 -2.75 2.45
CA GLU A 110 1.34 -1.75 1.53
C GLU A 110 0.56 -1.68 0.20
N PRO A 111 0.52 -0.50 -0.45
CA PRO A 111 -0.19 -0.30 -1.72
C PRO A 111 0.39 -1.06 -2.90
N ALA A 112 1.57 -1.68 -2.78
CA ALA A 112 2.26 -2.33 -3.89
C ALA A 112 2.20 -3.87 -3.89
N SER A 113 1.13 -4.42 -3.32
CA SER A 113 1.00 -5.87 -3.14
C SER A 113 1.00 -6.67 -4.46
N SER A 114 0.50 -6.09 -5.56
CA SER A 114 0.44 -6.76 -6.87
C SER A 114 1.82 -6.80 -7.53
N VAL A 115 2.51 -5.67 -7.59
CA VAL A 115 3.85 -5.50 -8.18
C VAL A 115 4.90 -6.31 -7.43
N MET A 116 4.80 -6.42 -6.10
CA MET A 116 5.68 -7.28 -5.31
C MET A 116 5.52 -8.76 -5.67
N LYS A 117 4.30 -9.21 -6.00
CA LYS A 117 4.04 -10.60 -6.43
C LYS A 117 4.48 -10.86 -7.86
N SER A 118 4.34 -9.89 -8.76
CA SER A 118 4.68 -10.04 -10.18
C SER A 118 6.16 -9.92 -10.48
N GLY A 119 6.95 -9.30 -9.59
CA GLY A 119 8.38 -9.06 -9.79
C GLY A 119 8.68 -7.89 -10.74
N LEU A 120 7.69 -7.08 -11.09
CA LEU A 120 7.85 -5.92 -12.00
C LEU A 120 8.92 -4.94 -11.51
N MET A 121 9.03 -4.71 -10.20
CA MET A 121 10.06 -3.80 -9.66
C MET A 121 11.49 -4.29 -9.95
N ALA A 122 11.73 -5.61 -9.95
CA ALA A 122 13.05 -6.15 -10.31
C ALA A 122 13.40 -5.90 -11.78
N GLU A 123 12.39 -5.77 -12.64
CA GLU A 123 12.55 -5.49 -14.06
C GLU A 123 12.74 -3.99 -14.32
N VAL A 124 12.16 -3.13 -13.48
CA VAL A 124 12.48 -1.70 -13.39
C VAL A 124 13.93 -1.51 -12.94
N ASP A 125 14.36 -2.21 -11.89
CA ASP A 125 15.72 -2.11 -11.35
C ASP A 125 16.80 -2.40 -12.39
N LYS A 126 16.59 -3.38 -13.26
CA LYS A 126 17.52 -3.66 -14.37
C LYS A 126 17.60 -2.50 -15.36
N ARG A 127 16.49 -1.81 -15.64
CA ARG A 127 16.44 -0.66 -16.56
C ARG A 127 17.00 0.61 -15.96
N LEU A 128 17.05 0.74 -14.63
CA LEU A 128 17.69 1.89 -13.97
C LEU A 128 19.18 2.03 -14.34
N ILE A 129 19.84 0.96 -14.79
CA ILE A 129 21.23 0.98 -15.27
C ILE A 129 21.41 2.00 -16.41
N ASP A 130 20.42 2.16 -17.28
CA ASP A 130 20.48 3.12 -18.39
C ASP A 130 20.39 4.59 -17.93
N TYR A 131 20.03 4.82 -16.67
CA TYR A 131 19.81 6.14 -16.07
C TYR A 131 20.79 6.48 -14.94
N VAL A 132 21.89 5.71 -14.80
CA VAL A 132 22.89 5.94 -13.74
C VAL A 132 23.45 7.37 -13.75
N GLY A 133 23.61 7.98 -14.93
CA GLY A 133 24.05 9.38 -15.04
C GLY A 133 23.07 10.37 -14.40
N ASP A 134 21.77 10.20 -14.66
CA ASP A 134 20.71 11.02 -14.07
C ASP A 134 20.66 10.82 -12.54
N LEU A 135 20.78 9.57 -12.08
CA LEU A 135 20.80 9.22 -10.66
C LEU A 135 22.03 9.80 -9.94
N GLN A 136 23.19 9.83 -10.58
CA GLN A 136 24.39 10.45 -10.01
C GLN A 136 24.27 11.98 -9.92
N ALA A 137 23.61 12.61 -10.88
CA ALA A 137 23.43 14.06 -10.92
C ALA A 137 22.56 14.59 -9.76
N ILE A 138 21.73 13.74 -9.15
CA ILE A 138 20.87 14.12 -8.02
C ILE A 138 21.45 13.76 -6.65
N VAL A 139 22.66 13.21 -6.57
CA VAL A 139 23.30 12.89 -5.30
C VAL A 139 23.57 14.17 -4.51
N GLY A 140 23.08 14.23 -3.26
CA GLY A 140 23.22 15.39 -2.38
C GLY A 140 22.18 16.48 -2.60
N GLU A 141 21.26 16.31 -3.55
CA GLU A 141 20.11 17.21 -3.73
C GLU A 141 19.04 16.99 -2.66
N GLU A 142 18.13 17.95 -2.50
CA GLU A 142 16.99 17.83 -1.59
C GLU A 142 16.07 16.65 -1.95
N ARG A 143 15.49 16.03 -0.92
CA ARG A 143 14.67 14.82 -1.07
C ARG A 143 13.59 14.94 -2.14
N GLU A 144 12.84 16.05 -2.14
CA GLU A 144 11.77 16.30 -3.12
C GLU A 144 12.27 16.24 -4.57
N LYS A 145 13.45 16.80 -4.85
CA LYS A 145 14.07 16.76 -6.19
C LYS A 145 14.48 15.34 -6.57
N ARG A 146 15.01 14.56 -5.62
CA ARG A 146 15.38 13.16 -5.86
C ARG A 146 14.16 12.29 -6.15
N GLU A 147 13.09 12.44 -5.37
CA GLU A 147 11.81 11.74 -5.57
C GLU A 147 11.17 12.08 -6.92
N SER A 148 11.21 13.36 -7.32
CA SER A 148 10.76 13.81 -8.64
C SER A 148 11.53 13.15 -9.77
N VAL A 149 12.86 13.13 -9.71
CA VAL A 149 13.69 12.51 -10.78
C VAL A 149 13.50 11.00 -10.85
N LEU A 150 13.36 10.31 -9.72
CA LEU A 150 13.03 8.88 -9.69
C LEU A 150 11.68 8.59 -10.36
N THR A 151 10.69 9.44 -10.12
CA THR A 151 9.36 9.31 -10.74
C THR A 151 9.44 9.56 -12.25
N GLU A 152 10.20 10.56 -12.68
CA GLU A 152 10.43 10.83 -14.11
C GLU A 152 11.16 9.69 -14.82
N ILE A 153 12.15 9.08 -14.19
CA ILE A 153 12.84 7.90 -14.73
C ILE A 153 11.87 6.72 -14.83
N LEU A 154 11.04 6.49 -13.82
CA LEU A 154 10.03 5.45 -13.85
C LEU A 154 9.04 5.66 -15.01
N ASP A 155 8.58 6.89 -15.24
CA ASP A 155 7.68 7.22 -16.35
C ASP A 155 8.35 7.05 -17.74
N LYS A 156 9.69 7.14 -17.83
CA LYS A 156 10.43 6.79 -19.05
C LYS A 156 10.55 5.27 -19.25
N ILE A 157 10.68 4.52 -18.16
CA ILE A 157 10.82 3.05 -18.16
C ILE A 157 9.49 2.36 -18.47
N CYS A 158 8.40 2.85 -17.88
CA CYS A 158 7.08 2.25 -17.89
C CYS A 158 6.14 2.94 -18.89
N VAL A 159 5.31 2.16 -19.58
CA VAL A 159 4.28 2.67 -20.49
C VAL A 159 2.95 1.98 -20.24
N THR A 160 1.86 2.76 -20.20
CA THR A 160 0.54 2.26 -19.77
C THR A 160 -0.44 1.95 -20.90
N ASN A 161 -0.16 2.45 -22.09
CA ASN A 161 -0.95 2.18 -23.29
C ASN A 161 0.01 1.74 -24.38
N GLY A 162 -0.39 0.72 -25.14
CA GLY A 162 0.38 0.02 -26.18
C GLY A 162 0.84 0.89 -27.35
N ASN A 163 1.58 1.95 -27.06
CA ASN A 163 2.27 2.79 -28.00
C ASN A 163 3.34 1.90 -28.62
N LYS A 164 3.02 1.32 -29.78
CA LYS A 164 3.84 0.38 -30.57
C LYS A 164 5.21 0.93 -31.00
N GLY A 165 5.59 2.13 -30.55
CA GLY A 165 6.82 2.82 -30.93
C GLY A 165 8.06 2.39 -30.14
N ASN A 166 7.92 1.93 -28.89
CA ASN A 166 9.09 1.62 -28.06
C ASN A 166 9.04 0.17 -27.53
N ARG A 167 9.62 -0.77 -28.28
CA ARG A 167 9.62 -2.21 -27.96
C ARG A 167 10.42 -2.56 -26.69
N SER A 168 11.22 -1.63 -26.16
CA SER A 168 12.04 -1.82 -24.95
C SER A 168 11.35 -1.35 -23.65
N ALA A 169 10.28 -0.56 -23.75
CA ALA A 169 9.58 -0.01 -22.59
C ALA A 169 8.74 -1.09 -21.89
N LEU A 170 8.71 -1.07 -20.56
CA LEU A 170 7.98 -2.03 -19.74
C LEU A 170 6.49 -1.68 -19.77
N GLN A 171 5.67 -2.60 -20.30
CA GLN A 171 4.22 -2.42 -20.33
C GLN A 171 3.66 -2.71 -18.94
N VAL A 172 2.93 -1.74 -18.37
CA VAL A 172 2.29 -1.86 -17.05
C VAL A 172 0.91 -1.26 -17.11
N THR A 173 -0.01 -1.71 -16.26
CA THR A 173 -1.30 -1.03 -16.09
C THR A 173 -1.12 0.30 -15.34
N PRO A 174 -2.08 1.24 -15.42
CA PRO A 174 -2.06 2.45 -14.59
C PRO A 174 -1.99 2.15 -13.09
N HIS A 175 -2.62 1.05 -12.65
CA HIS A 175 -2.59 0.58 -11.27
C HIS A 175 -1.17 0.13 -10.88
N GLU A 176 -0.55 -0.76 -11.67
CA GLU A 176 0.83 -1.20 -11.43
C GLU A 176 1.83 -0.05 -11.47
N LEU A 177 1.60 0.98 -12.29
CA LEU A 177 2.44 2.17 -12.30
C LEU A 177 2.35 2.97 -10.99
N ASP A 178 1.16 3.09 -10.39
CA ASP A 178 1.00 3.73 -9.08
C ASP A 178 1.70 2.93 -7.97
N GLU A 179 1.56 1.60 -8.00
CA GLU A 179 2.27 0.69 -7.09
C GLU A 179 3.80 0.79 -7.25
N LEU A 180 4.29 0.83 -8.49
CA LEU A 180 5.72 1.00 -8.79
C LEU A 180 6.26 2.35 -8.31
N ARG A 181 5.48 3.43 -8.40
CA ARG A 181 5.87 4.73 -7.83
C ARG A 181 6.07 4.63 -6.33
N TYR A 182 5.14 3.97 -5.63
CA TYR A 182 5.30 3.73 -4.20
C TYR A 182 6.59 2.95 -3.90
N LEU A 183 6.83 1.83 -4.59
CA LEU A 183 8.03 1.01 -4.37
C LEU A 183 9.33 1.74 -4.73
N MET A 184 9.35 2.51 -5.82
CA MET A 184 10.51 3.27 -6.24
C MET A 184 10.96 4.22 -5.12
N ILE A 185 10.03 4.96 -4.53
CA ILE A 185 10.36 5.89 -3.45
C ILE A 185 10.70 5.13 -2.17
N ARG A 186 9.92 4.10 -1.80
CA ARG A 186 10.16 3.26 -0.61
C ARG A 186 11.56 2.63 -0.63
N ASP A 187 11.99 2.12 -1.78
CA ASP A 187 13.22 1.33 -1.90
C ASP A 187 14.46 2.16 -2.22
N LYS A 188 14.33 3.27 -2.98
CA LYS A 188 15.48 4.07 -3.43
C LYS A 188 15.74 5.30 -2.58
N GLU A 189 14.70 5.91 -2.00
CA GLU A 189 14.82 7.07 -1.11
C GLU A 189 14.46 6.75 0.36
N GLY A 190 13.64 5.72 0.56
CA GLY A 190 13.30 5.21 1.88
C GLY A 190 14.27 4.12 2.37
N MET A 191 13.81 3.37 3.37
CA MET A 191 14.55 2.27 3.98
C MET A 191 14.10 0.89 3.46
N GLY A 192 13.55 0.83 2.25
CA GLY A 192 13.10 -0.42 1.64
C GLY A 192 12.00 -1.12 2.45
N THR A 193 12.15 -2.42 2.66
CA THR A 193 11.13 -3.25 3.34
C THR A 193 10.88 -2.86 4.79
N ILE A 194 11.82 -2.18 5.47
CA ILE A 194 11.62 -1.69 6.84
C ILE A 194 10.97 -0.30 6.89
N GLN A 195 10.72 0.34 5.75
CA GLN A 195 10.11 1.67 5.69
C GLN A 195 8.76 1.76 6.44
N PRO A 196 7.85 0.76 6.39
CA PRO A 196 6.62 0.80 7.18
C PRO A 196 6.88 0.93 8.69
N LEU A 197 7.80 0.13 9.25
CA LEU A 197 8.17 0.17 10.67
C LEU A 197 8.76 1.53 11.05
N VAL A 198 9.63 2.07 10.20
CA VAL A 198 10.29 3.37 10.43
C VAL A 198 9.31 4.54 10.34
N SER A 199 8.25 4.40 9.54
CA SER A 199 7.23 5.44 9.37
C SER A 199 6.16 5.39 10.45
N ASP A 200 6.14 4.33 11.26
CA ASP A 200 5.14 4.10 12.28
C ASP A 200 5.47 4.89 13.55
N PRO A 201 4.65 5.88 13.95
CA PRO A 201 4.93 6.70 15.11
C PRO A 201 4.79 5.96 16.45
N TYR A 202 4.26 4.72 16.45
CA TYR A 202 4.09 3.92 17.66
C TYR A 202 5.21 2.89 17.86
N ILE A 203 6.12 2.75 16.89
CA ILE A 203 7.29 1.87 16.99
C ILE A 203 8.45 2.67 17.61
N GLU A 204 9.00 2.13 18.70
CA GLU A 204 10.13 2.76 19.41
C GLU A 204 11.47 2.17 18.96
N ASP A 205 11.55 0.85 18.88
CA ASP A 205 12.76 0.11 18.52
C ASP A 205 12.48 -0.86 17.36
N VAL A 206 13.46 -1.02 16.47
CA VAL A 206 13.45 -2.02 15.41
C VAL A 206 14.74 -2.82 15.49
N SER A 207 14.62 -4.14 15.55
CA SER A 207 15.70 -5.08 15.76
C SER A 207 15.70 -6.18 14.71
N CYS A 208 16.89 -6.52 14.22
CA CYS A 208 17.10 -7.61 13.28
C CYS A 208 18.31 -8.44 13.76
N SER A 209 18.06 -9.68 14.16
CA SER A 209 19.09 -10.56 14.74
C SER A 209 19.84 -11.40 13.72
N GLY A 210 19.48 -11.31 12.43
CA GLY A 210 20.06 -12.11 11.35
C GLY A 210 19.00 -12.53 10.34
N VAL A 211 19.17 -13.71 9.73
CA VAL A 211 18.18 -14.26 8.79
C VAL A 211 16.90 -14.61 9.56
N GLY A 212 15.79 -13.98 9.19
CA GLY A 212 14.49 -14.22 9.80
C GLY A 212 13.65 -12.95 9.90
N SER A 213 12.73 -12.94 10.86
CA SER A 213 11.83 -11.82 11.12
C SER A 213 12.57 -10.60 11.68
N VAL A 214 12.03 -9.42 11.39
CA VAL A 214 12.35 -8.15 12.05
C VAL A 214 11.40 -8.02 13.25
N PHE A 215 11.92 -7.56 14.39
CA PHE A 215 11.17 -7.43 15.66
C PHE A 215 11.25 -6.03 16.23
#